data_AF-H1SJ35-F1
#
_entry.id   AF-H1SJ35-F1
#
_cell.length_a   1.000
_cell.length_b   1.000
_cell.length_c   1.000
_cell.angle_alpha   90.00
_cell.angle_beta   90.00
_cell.angle_gamma   90.00
#
_symmetry.space_group_name_H-M   'P 1'
#
loop_
_entity.id
_entity.type
_entity.pdbx_description
1 polymer ?
#
loop_
_entity_poly.entity_id
_entity_poly.type
_entity_poly.pdbx_seq_one_letter_code
_entity_poly.pdbx_strand_id
1 'polypeptide(L)'
;MRERQKPTASIVLQLYPGRAIDDGQVAAIGHLVSSSVPELTPKAISIVDQHGNLLSGSGTNERMLDAGQIKYVQALERNYAQRVEAILAPILGQDNVKAQVTADVDFSIVEHTDESYKPNQDPTRAAIRSQQSSESSQQGATPVGGVPGALSNQPPAPATAPIATAQPPRPGQPNQPGQQPGQQGQAGQAQGGATATAQSGPSSNRHDSTTN
;
A
#
# COMPACT_ATOMS: atom_id res chain seq x y z
N MET A 1 -14.35 24.93 -40.46
CA MET A 1 -13.34 25.62 -39.62
C MET A 1 -12.25 26.11 -40.55
N ARG A 2 -11.84 27.38 -40.49
CA ARG A 2 -10.65 27.86 -41.23
C ARG A 2 -9.45 27.62 -40.36
N GLU A 3 -8.48 26.87 -40.87
CA GLU A 3 -7.21 26.65 -40.19
C GLU A 3 -6.46 27.98 -40.09
N ARG A 4 -6.08 28.36 -38.87
CA ARG A 4 -5.28 29.58 -38.65
C ARG A 4 -3.83 29.24 -38.97
N GLN A 5 -3.28 29.91 -39.97
CA GLN A 5 -1.87 29.77 -40.28
C GLN A 5 -1.04 30.42 -39.16
N LYS A 6 -0.06 29.68 -38.65
CA LYS A 6 0.82 30.17 -37.57
C LYS A 6 1.64 31.37 -38.09
N PRO A 7 1.74 32.47 -37.31
CA PRO A 7 2.52 33.63 -37.73
C PRO A 7 4.02 33.32 -37.76
N THR A 8 4.74 33.98 -38.67
CA THR A 8 6.20 33.89 -38.84
C THR A 8 6.76 35.28 -39.11
N ALA A 9 8.00 35.55 -38.70
CA ALA A 9 8.64 36.85 -38.90
C ALA A 9 10.08 36.72 -39.41
N SER A 10 10.53 37.72 -40.19
CA SER A 10 11.90 37.86 -40.66
C SER A 10 12.37 39.29 -40.39
N ILE A 11 13.54 39.42 -39.76
CA ILE A 11 14.08 40.68 -39.26
C ILE A 11 15.47 40.85 -39.86
N VAL A 12 15.72 42.00 -40.49
CA VAL A 12 17.04 42.39 -40.97
C VAL A 12 17.57 43.47 -40.04
N LEU A 13 18.75 43.25 -39.48
CA LEU A 13 19.44 44.21 -38.64
C LEU A 13 20.41 45.02 -39.50
N GLN A 14 20.43 46.33 -39.25
CA GLN A 14 21.44 47.24 -39.77
C GLN A 14 22.36 47.65 -38.62
N LEU A 15 23.53 47.03 -38.54
CA LEU A 15 24.52 47.34 -37.51
C LEU A 15 25.44 48.48 -37.96
N TYR A 16 25.93 49.25 -37.00
CA TYR A 16 27.00 50.22 -37.26
C TYR A 16 28.30 49.49 -37.66
N PRO A 17 29.11 50.05 -38.57
CA PRO A 17 30.36 49.43 -39.00
C PRO A 17 31.27 49.08 -37.82
N GLY A 18 31.79 47.85 -37.81
CA GLY A 18 32.71 47.35 -36.78
C GLY A 18 32.04 46.90 -35.47
N ARG A 19 30.71 46.97 -35.35
CA ARG A 19 29.98 46.44 -34.19
C ARG A 19 29.39 45.07 -34.52
N ALA A 20 29.70 44.08 -33.69
CA ALA A 20 29.01 42.80 -33.66
C ALA A 20 27.87 42.85 -32.64
N ILE A 21 26.81 42.09 -32.88
CA ILE A 21 25.70 41.88 -31.94
C ILE A 21 25.95 40.58 -31.17
N ASP A 22 25.65 40.58 -29.87
CA ASP A 22 25.79 39.41 -29.01
C ASP A 22 24.58 38.47 -29.11
N ASP A 23 24.78 37.17 -28.87
CA ASP A 23 23.72 36.16 -28.86
C ASP A 23 22.56 36.56 -27.91
N GLY A 24 22.89 37.13 -26.74
CA GLY A 24 21.90 37.58 -25.77
C GLY A 24 21.05 38.75 -26.29
N GLN A 25 21.65 39.64 -27.09
CA GLN A 25 20.94 40.77 -27.71
C GLN A 25 20.02 40.28 -28.83
N VAL A 26 20.47 39.31 -29.63
CA VAL A 26 19.63 38.68 -30.67
C VAL A 26 18.42 37.97 -30.03
N ALA A 27 18.64 37.22 -28.95
CA ALA A 27 17.57 36.58 -28.19
C ALA A 27 16.57 37.61 -27.64
N ALA A 28 17.06 38.73 -27.09
CA ALA A 28 16.20 39.80 -26.58
C ALA A 28 15.30 40.40 -27.68
N ILE A 29 15.83 40.65 -28.89
CA ILE A 29 15.04 41.13 -30.03
C ILE A 29 13.98 40.10 -30.43
N GLY A 30 14.35 38.82 -30.53
CA GLY A 30 13.41 37.74 -30.85
C GLY A 30 12.27 37.64 -29.83
N HIS A 31 12.59 37.71 -28.53
CA HIS A 31 11.60 37.68 -27.47
C HIS A 31 10.67 38.90 -27.49
N LEU A 32 11.21 40.10 -27.69
CA LEU A 32 10.43 41.32 -27.79
C LEU A 32 9.39 41.23 -28.93
N VAL A 33 9.82 40.79 -30.12
CA VAL A 33 8.92 40.65 -31.27
C VAL A 33 7.90 39.52 -31.04
N SER A 34 8.33 38.38 -30.49
CA SER A 34 7.41 37.28 -30.18
C SER A 34 6.31 37.70 -29.21
N SER A 35 6.62 38.55 -28.23
CA SER A 35 5.64 39.07 -27.27
C SER A 35 4.68 40.10 -27.88
N SER A 36 5.07 40.72 -29.00
CA SER A 36 4.28 41.74 -29.69
C SER A 36 3.24 41.15 -30.65
N VAL A 37 3.39 39.88 -31.05
CA VAL A 37 2.51 39.22 -32.02
C VAL A 37 1.86 38.00 -31.36
N PRO A 38 0.52 37.97 -31.27
CA PRO A 38 -0.20 36.81 -30.73
C PRO A 38 0.18 35.52 -31.46
N GLU A 39 0.37 34.44 -30.72
CA GLU A 39 0.69 33.09 -31.25
C GLU A 39 2.02 32.97 -32.03
N LEU A 40 2.89 34.01 -31.99
CA LEU A 40 4.24 33.94 -32.55
C LEU A 40 5.23 33.40 -31.53
N THR A 41 5.89 32.30 -31.86
CA THR A 41 6.96 31.75 -31.00
C THR A 41 8.33 32.28 -31.42
N PRO A 42 9.29 32.49 -30.49
CA PRO A 42 10.66 32.93 -30.83
C PRO A 42 11.37 32.02 -31.84
N LYS A 43 11.04 30.72 -31.85
CA LYS A 43 11.58 29.73 -32.80
C LYS A 43 11.15 29.97 -34.25
N ALA A 44 10.05 30.71 -34.48
CA ALA A 44 9.52 31.02 -35.81
C ALA A 44 10.02 32.38 -36.35
N ILE A 45 11.07 32.95 -35.74
CA ILE A 45 11.64 34.24 -36.09
C ILE A 45 13.04 34.03 -36.67
N SER A 46 13.28 34.55 -37.87
CA SER A 46 14.62 34.60 -38.47
C SER A 46 15.17 36.02 -38.38
N ILE A 47 16.40 36.15 -37.88
CA ILE A 47 17.10 37.43 -37.71
C ILE A 47 18.39 37.33 -38.49
N VAL A 48 18.60 38.26 -39.42
CA VAL A 48 19.78 38.31 -40.29
C VAL A 48 20.45 39.68 -40.20
N ASP A 49 21.77 39.72 -40.42
CA ASP A 49 22.55 40.97 -40.53
C ASP A 49 22.53 41.52 -41.98
N GLN A 50 22.94 42.78 -42.19
CA GLN A 50 23.07 43.38 -43.54
C GLN A 50 24.00 42.60 -44.49
N HIS A 51 24.89 41.76 -43.96
CA HIS A 51 25.79 40.91 -44.76
C HIS A 51 25.19 39.53 -45.10
N GLY A 52 23.95 39.27 -44.73
CA GLY A 52 23.29 37.98 -44.95
C GLY A 52 23.63 36.90 -43.92
N ASN A 53 24.32 37.26 -42.83
CA ASN A 53 24.62 36.34 -41.74
C ASN A 53 23.35 36.07 -40.93
N LEU A 54 22.96 34.80 -40.82
CA LEU A 54 21.87 34.38 -39.94
C LEU A 54 22.33 34.45 -38.49
N LEU A 55 21.64 35.26 -37.70
CA LEU A 55 21.89 35.48 -36.28
C LEU A 55 20.87 34.74 -35.40
N SER A 56 19.62 34.60 -35.88
CA SER A 56 18.61 33.78 -35.22
C SER A 56 18.75 32.32 -35.64
N GLY A 57 18.95 31.45 -34.67
CA GLY A 57 19.04 30.02 -34.92
C GLY A 57 20.48 29.54 -34.89
N SER A 58 20.92 29.15 -33.69
CA SER A 58 21.59 27.86 -33.63
C SER A 58 20.58 26.88 -34.21
N GLY A 59 20.77 26.49 -35.47
CA GLY A 59 19.95 25.47 -36.10
C GLY A 59 19.83 24.32 -35.12
N THR A 60 18.59 23.92 -34.83
CA THR A 60 18.23 22.70 -34.12
C THR A 60 18.72 21.49 -34.90
N ASN A 61 20.03 21.38 -35.05
CA ASN A 61 20.71 20.15 -35.35
C ASN A 61 20.83 19.46 -34.00
N GLU A 62 19.82 18.65 -33.66
CA GLU A 62 19.80 17.79 -32.46
C GLU A 62 20.97 16.78 -32.39
N ARG A 63 21.92 16.86 -33.33
CA ARG A 63 23.12 16.05 -33.43
C ARG A 63 24.40 16.76 -32.97
N MET A 64 24.39 18.09 -32.83
CA MET A 64 25.49 18.84 -32.21
C MET A 64 25.09 19.17 -30.78
N LEU A 65 26.01 18.96 -29.83
CA LEU A 65 25.86 19.43 -28.45
C LEU A 65 25.27 20.84 -28.48
N ASP A 66 24.16 21.05 -27.78
CA ASP A 66 23.50 22.35 -27.72
C ASP A 66 24.55 23.40 -27.31
N ALA A 67 24.64 24.52 -28.03
CA ALA A 67 25.63 25.55 -27.75
C ALA A 67 25.53 26.04 -26.29
N GLY A 68 24.33 25.97 -25.70
CA GLY A 68 24.09 26.18 -24.28
C GLY A 68 24.81 25.18 -23.37
N GLN A 69 24.75 23.88 -23.69
CA GLN A 69 25.44 22.83 -22.93
C GLN A 69 26.96 23.00 -22.98
N ILE A 70 27.52 23.30 -24.15
CA ILE A 70 28.97 23.56 -24.28
C ILE A 70 29.38 24.77 -23.43
N LYS A 71 28.64 25.88 -23.52
CA LYS A 71 28.88 27.08 -22.71
C LYS A 71 28.79 26.75 -21.22
N TYR A 72 27.83 25.92 -20.81
CA TYR A 72 27.68 25.47 -19.42
C TYR A 72 28.89 24.66 -18.93
N VAL A 73 29.33 23.66 -19.69
CA VAL A 73 30.51 22.85 -19.34
C VAL A 73 31.77 23.72 -19.25
N GLN A 74 32.00 24.61 -20.22
CA GLN A 74 33.15 25.52 -20.19
C GLN A 74 33.12 26.47 -18.97
N ALA A 75 31.94 26.97 -18.61
CA ALA A 75 31.78 27.81 -17.41
C ALA A 75 32.09 27.02 -16.14
N LEU A 76 31.64 25.77 -16.06
CA LEU A 76 31.89 24.85 -14.96
C LEU A 76 33.38 24.54 -14.81
N GLU A 77 34.05 24.16 -15.91
CA GLU A 77 35.49 23.89 -15.97
C GLU A 77 36.31 25.10 -15.53
N ARG A 78 35.98 26.30 -16.05
CA ARG A 78 36.66 27.55 -15.67
C ARG A 78 36.48 27.85 -14.19
N ASN A 79 35.27 27.68 -13.65
CA ASN A 79 35.00 27.94 -12.24
C ASN A 79 35.80 27.01 -11.33
N TYR A 80 35.86 25.72 -11.65
CA TYR A 80 36.66 24.76 -10.89
C TYR A 80 38.17 25.01 -11.01
N ALA A 81 38.67 25.33 -12.20
CA ALA A 81 40.08 25.67 -12.39
C ALA A 81 40.48 26.87 -11.51
N GLN A 82 39.69 27.95 -11.53
CA GLN A 82 39.91 29.11 -10.66
C GLN A 82 39.85 28.76 -9.18
N ARG A 83 38.93 27.87 -8.78
CA ARG A 83 38.80 27.44 -7.39
C ARG A 83 40.02 26.63 -6.93
N VAL A 84 40.56 25.76 -7.79
CA VAL A 84 41.78 24.99 -7.49
C VAL A 84 42.98 25.93 -7.35
N GLU A 85 43.15 26.87 -8.27
CA GLU A 85 44.22 27.87 -8.20
C GLU A 85 44.12 28.73 -6.92
N ALA A 86 42.91 29.17 -6.55
CA ALA A 86 42.70 29.97 -5.35
C ALA A 86 43.03 29.24 -4.04
N ILE A 87 42.82 27.92 -3.98
CA ILE A 87 43.16 27.09 -2.82
C ILE A 87 44.68 26.89 -2.70
N LEU A 88 45.37 26.74 -3.83
CA LEU A 88 46.79 26.45 -3.87
C LEU A 88 47.67 27.72 -3.83
N ALA A 89 47.13 28.86 -4.26
CA ALA A 89 47.81 30.15 -4.31
C ALA A 89 48.49 30.58 -3.00
N PRO A 90 47.91 30.42 -1.79
CA PRO A 90 48.55 30.85 -0.55
C PRO A 90 49.81 30.06 -0.18
N ILE A 91 49.96 28.84 -0.71
CA ILE A 91 51.07 27.94 -0.39
C ILE A 91 52.18 28.07 -1.43
N LEU A 92 51.80 28.18 -2.71
CA LEU A 92 52.74 28.11 -3.84
C LEU A 92 53.01 29.48 -4.49
N GLY A 93 52.14 30.48 -4.28
CA GLY A 93 52.14 31.75 -5.01
C GLY A 93 51.32 31.70 -6.31
N GLN A 94 50.70 32.82 -6.70
CA GLN A 94 49.72 32.85 -7.81
C GLN A 94 50.30 32.47 -9.18
N ASP A 95 51.57 32.81 -9.44
CA ASP A 95 52.21 32.53 -10.74
C ASP A 95 52.82 31.11 -10.84
N ASN A 96 52.87 30.37 -9.72
CA ASN A 96 53.51 29.06 -9.65
C ASN A 96 52.51 27.90 -9.74
N VAL A 97 51.24 28.18 -10.02
CA VAL A 97 50.19 27.16 -10.13
C VAL A 97 49.36 27.39 -11.39
N LYS A 98 49.05 26.30 -12.10
CA LYS A 98 48.14 26.29 -13.25
C LYS A 98 47.26 25.05 -13.16
N ALA A 99 45.95 25.24 -13.16
CA ALA A 99 44.99 24.14 -13.12
C ALA A 99 44.23 24.02 -14.45
N GLN A 100 44.06 22.79 -14.93
CA GLN A 100 43.17 22.48 -16.05
C GLN A 100 42.18 21.42 -15.59
N VAL A 101 40.90 21.65 -15.87
CA VAL A 101 39.80 20.77 -15.48
C VAL A 101 39.06 20.37 -16.74
N THR A 102 38.70 19.10 -16.83
CA THR A 102 37.78 18.58 -17.85
C THR A 102 36.61 17.95 -17.12
N ALA A 103 35.39 18.32 -17.49
CA ALA A 103 34.18 17.83 -16.85
C ALA A 103 33.34 17.03 -17.86
N ASP A 104 32.98 15.80 -17.47
CA ASP A 104 31.95 15.03 -18.15
C ASP A 104 30.62 15.26 -17.43
N VAL A 105 29.63 15.78 -18.16
CA VAL A 105 28.33 16.18 -17.61
C VAL A 105 27.24 15.40 -18.34
N ASP A 106 26.50 14.62 -17.58
CA ASP A 106 25.33 13.92 -18.08
C ASP A 106 24.11 14.86 -18.08
N PHE A 107 23.60 15.16 -19.29
CA PHE A 107 22.40 15.98 -19.50
C PHE A 107 21.12 15.14 -19.61
N SER A 108 21.14 13.89 -19.15
CA SER A 108 19.97 13.01 -19.16
C SER A 108 18.82 13.60 -18.32
N ILE A 109 17.65 13.70 -18.95
CA ILE A 109 16.40 14.08 -18.27
C ILE A 109 15.77 12.80 -17.72
N VAL A 110 15.72 12.67 -16.40
CA VAL A 110 15.12 11.51 -15.71
C VAL A 110 13.80 11.95 -15.07
N GLU A 111 12.70 11.32 -15.49
CA GLU A 111 11.39 11.46 -14.84
C GLU A 111 11.21 10.30 -13.86
N HIS A 112 10.82 10.61 -12.62
CA HIS A 112 10.64 9.61 -11.56
C HIS A 112 9.27 9.79 -10.91
N THR A 113 8.46 8.73 -10.94
CA THR A 113 7.17 8.66 -10.25
C THR A 113 7.25 7.58 -9.19
N ASP A 114 7.24 8.00 -7.93
CA ASP A 114 7.24 7.10 -6.77
C ASP A 114 5.82 6.86 -6.27
N GLU A 115 5.40 5.60 -6.25
CA GLU A 115 4.18 5.16 -5.59
C GLU A 115 4.55 4.06 -4.56
N SER A 116 4.61 4.45 -3.29
CA SER A 116 4.98 3.57 -2.20
C SER A 116 3.78 3.25 -1.31
N TYR A 117 3.48 1.96 -1.13
CA TYR A 117 2.48 1.46 -0.20
C TYR A 117 3.13 0.92 1.07
N LYS A 118 2.66 1.36 2.25
CA LYS A 118 3.09 0.78 3.53
C LYS A 118 2.39 -0.57 3.76
N PRO A 119 3.08 -1.59 4.31
CA PRO A 119 2.45 -2.85 4.68
C PRO A 119 1.31 -2.63 5.69
N ASN A 120 0.11 -3.15 5.40
CA ASN A 120 -1.11 -2.94 6.19
C ASN A 120 -1.47 -4.13 7.12
N GLN A 121 -0.48 -4.96 7.47
CA GLN A 121 -0.71 -6.21 8.20
C GLN A 121 -0.70 -6.06 9.73
N ASP A 122 -0.09 -4.99 10.23
CA ASP A 122 -0.04 -4.72 11.67
C ASP A 122 -1.40 -4.14 12.12
N PRO A 123 -2.17 -4.85 12.98
CA PRO A 123 -3.49 -4.40 13.40
C PRO A 123 -3.47 -3.05 14.15
N THR A 124 -2.31 -2.61 14.66
CA THR A 124 -2.16 -1.30 15.32
C THR A 124 -1.89 -0.16 14.34
N ARG A 125 -1.45 -0.47 13.11
CA ARG A 125 -1.10 0.49 12.06
C ARG A 125 -1.94 0.31 10.79
N ALA A 126 -2.91 -0.60 10.85
CA ALA A 126 -3.74 -0.92 9.71
C ALA A 126 -4.74 0.21 9.44
N ALA A 127 -4.81 0.68 8.19
CA ALA A 127 -5.89 1.51 7.71
C ALA A 127 -7.12 0.61 7.51
N ILE A 128 -8.05 0.65 8.45
CA ILE A 128 -9.33 -0.07 8.40
C ILE A 128 -10.35 0.84 7.72
N ARG A 129 -10.89 0.42 6.58
CA ARG A 129 -11.99 1.12 5.89
C ARG A 129 -13.37 0.71 6.42
N SER A 130 -13.51 -0.54 6.86
CA SER A 130 -14.71 -1.06 7.49
C SER A 130 -14.33 -2.34 8.23
N GLN A 131 -14.80 -2.48 9.46
CA GLN A 131 -14.64 -3.68 10.28
C GLN A 131 -16.01 -4.13 10.75
N GLN A 132 -16.40 -5.35 10.42
CA GLN A 132 -17.59 -6.03 10.92
C GLN A 132 -17.14 -7.21 11.78
N SER A 133 -17.44 -7.16 13.07
CA SER A 133 -17.23 -8.28 14.00
C SER A 133 -18.57 -8.85 14.42
N SER A 134 -18.73 -10.17 14.33
CA SER A 134 -19.90 -10.90 14.81
C SER A 134 -19.43 -12.01 15.74
N GLU A 135 -19.71 -11.85 17.01
CA GLU A 135 -19.37 -12.81 18.06
C GLU A 135 -20.66 -13.44 18.58
N SER A 136 -20.70 -14.77 18.64
CA SER A 136 -21.83 -15.52 19.17
C SER A 136 -21.28 -16.50 20.20
N SER A 137 -21.62 -16.30 21.46
CA SER A 137 -21.28 -17.22 22.55
C SER A 137 -22.55 -17.85 23.09
N GLN A 138 -22.59 -19.18 23.08
CA GLN A 138 -23.66 -20.00 23.66
C GLN A 138 -23.06 -20.83 24.79
N GLN A 139 -23.33 -20.43 26.02
CA GLN A 139 -22.91 -21.18 27.20
C GLN A 139 -24.07 -22.06 27.68
N GLY A 140 -23.82 -23.34 27.92
CA GLY A 140 -24.83 -24.29 28.41
C GLY A 140 -25.66 -24.97 27.31
N ALA A 141 -25.19 -24.97 26.06
CA ALA A 141 -25.76 -25.84 25.04
C ALA A 141 -25.49 -27.31 25.41
N THR A 142 -26.42 -27.94 26.12
CA THR A 142 -26.59 -29.39 25.96
C THR A 142 -26.80 -29.63 24.46
N PRO A 143 -26.01 -30.48 23.78
CA PRO A 143 -26.29 -30.82 22.40
C PRO A 143 -27.73 -31.30 22.36
N VAL A 144 -28.58 -30.68 21.55
CA VAL A 144 -29.96 -31.15 21.33
C VAL A 144 -29.85 -32.41 20.47
N GLY A 145 -29.38 -33.48 21.11
CA GLY A 145 -29.22 -34.81 20.56
C GLY A 145 -30.44 -35.64 20.91
N GLY A 146 -31.57 -35.35 20.26
CA GLY A 146 -32.67 -36.30 20.13
C GLY A 146 -32.65 -36.82 18.70
N VAL A 147 -32.46 -38.12 18.50
CA VAL A 147 -32.56 -38.73 17.18
C VAL A 147 -34.02 -38.66 16.73
N PRO A 148 -34.37 -37.94 15.65
CA PRO A 148 -35.76 -37.91 15.18
C PRO A 148 -36.16 -39.29 14.65
N GLY A 149 -37.16 -39.94 15.28
CA GLY A 149 -37.98 -40.96 14.62
C GLY A 149 -37.56 -42.44 14.72
N ALA A 150 -36.98 -42.93 15.82
CA ALA A 150 -36.51 -44.33 15.90
C ALA A 150 -37.44 -45.34 16.64
N LEU A 151 -38.51 -44.91 17.35
CA LEU A 151 -39.33 -45.86 18.15
C LEU A 151 -40.59 -46.39 17.43
N SER A 152 -40.93 -45.93 16.23
CA SER A 152 -42.21 -46.30 15.57
C SER A 152 -42.15 -47.51 14.62
N ASN A 153 -40.97 -48.11 14.38
CA ASN A 153 -40.85 -49.25 13.46
C ASN A 153 -40.02 -50.39 14.04
N GLN A 154 -40.47 -50.96 15.15
CA GLN A 154 -39.96 -52.24 15.62
C GLN A 154 -41.01 -53.34 15.38
N PRO A 155 -40.76 -54.31 14.47
CA PRO A 155 -41.69 -55.41 14.25
C PRO A 155 -41.78 -56.32 15.49
N PRO A 156 -42.95 -56.93 15.78
CA PRO A 156 -43.13 -57.78 16.95
C PRO A 156 -42.22 -59.00 16.94
N ALA A 157 -41.71 -59.38 18.11
CA ALA A 157 -40.87 -60.56 18.28
C ALA A 157 -41.66 -61.87 18.03
N PRO A 158 -41.02 -62.92 17.47
CA PRO A 158 -41.69 -64.19 17.17
C PRO A 158 -42.07 -64.95 18.44
N ALA A 159 -43.27 -65.55 18.43
CA ALA A 159 -43.80 -66.34 19.54
C ALA A 159 -43.00 -67.62 19.77
N THR A 160 -42.53 -67.84 21.00
CA THR A 160 -41.91 -69.10 21.44
C THR A 160 -42.94 -69.92 22.23
N ALA A 161 -43.30 -71.10 21.72
CA ALA A 161 -44.19 -72.03 22.41
C ALA A 161 -43.37 -72.92 23.37
N PRO A 162 -43.73 -73.02 24.67
CA PRO A 162 -43.00 -73.85 25.62
C PRO A 162 -43.30 -75.34 25.40
N ILE A 163 -42.23 -76.13 25.23
CA ILE A 163 -42.30 -77.59 25.17
C ILE A 163 -42.35 -78.11 26.61
N ALA A 164 -43.52 -78.59 27.02
CA ALA A 164 -43.70 -79.29 28.28
C ALA A 164 -43.13 -80.71 28.19
N THR A 165 -42.20 -81.06 29.09
CA THR A 165 -41.95 -82.45 29.46
C THR A 165 -42.15 -82.58 30.97
N ALA A 166 -43.13 -83.42 31.32
CA ALA A 166 -43.56 -83.70 32.68
C ALA A 166 -42.69 -84.81 33.29
N GLN A 167 -42.37 -84.70 34.59
CA GLN A 167 -42.03 -85.89 35.40
C GLN A 167 -42.58 -85.73 36.84
N PRO A 168 -43.16 -86.80 37.46
CA PRO A 168 -44.20 -86.68 38.48
C PRO A 168 -43.70 -87.05 39.92
N PRO A 169 -44.55 -87.24 40.95
CA PRO A 169 -44.47 -86.56 42.25
C PRO A 169 -43.79 -87.38 43.36
N ARG A 170 -43.43 -86.75 44.49
CA ARG A 170 -43.23 -87.47 45.76
C ARG A 170 -43.96 -86.77 46.93
N PRO A 171 -44.66 -87.51 47.80
CA PRO A 171 -45.61 -86.96 48.77
C PRO A 171 -44.99 -86.80 50.17
N GLY A 172 -45.47 -85.80 50.94
CA GLY A 172 -45.24 -85.73 52.39
C GLY A 172 -45.01 -84.33 52.94
N GLN A 173 -46.08 -83.55 53.05
CA GLN A 173 -46.21 -82.33 53.87
C GLN A 173 -46.40 -82.70 55.38
N PRO A 174 -46.41 -81.78 56.37
CA PRO A 174 -46.71 -80.35 56.24
C PRO A 174 -45.84 -79.32 57.00
N ASN A 175 -45.95 -78.10 56.48
CA ASN A 175 -45.67 -76.76 57.02
C ASN A 175 -45.97 -76.54 58.52
N GLN A 176 -45.22 -75.64 59.18
CA GLN A 176 -45.67 -74.26 59.50
C GLN A 176 -44.58 -73.39 60.21
N PRO A 177 -44.73 -72.04 60.27
CA PRO A 177 -43.65 -71.03 60.24
C PRO A 177 -43.59 -70.07 61.47
N GLY A 178 -42.58 -69.18 61.52
CA GLY A 178 -42.54 -67.95 62.34
C GLY A 178 -41.10 -67.39 62.48
N GLN A 179 -40.69 -66.29 61.83
CA GLN A 179 -40.82 -64.85 62.17
C GLN A 179 -40.02 -64.37 63.40
N GLN A 180 -38.95 -63.58 63.17
CA GLN A 180 -38.71 -62.23 63.75
C GLN A 180 -37.37 -61.61 63.28
N PRO A 181 -37.31 -60.31 62.92
CA PRO A 181 -36.06 -59.55 62.77
C PRO A 181 -35.87 -58.47 63.86
N GLY A 182 -34.62 -58.32 64.33
CA GLY A 182 -34.18 -57.30 65.28
C GLY A 182 -33.38 -56.17 64.61
N GLN A 183 -33.63 -54.94 65.07
CA GLN A 183 -32.91 -53.69 64.77
C GLN A 183 -31.87 -53.38 65.87
N GLN A 184 -30.81 -52.61 65.58
CA GLN A 184 -30.37 -51.41 66.35
C GLN A 184 -29.01 -50.81 65.91
N GLY A 185 -28.90 -49.46 66.01
CA GLY A 185 -27.67 -48.64 66.12
C GLY A 185 -27.59 -47.48 65.11
N GLN A 186 -28.05 -46.25 65.40
CA GLN A 186 -27.35 -45.08 66.03
C GLN A 186 -26.07 -44.60 65.30
N ALA A 187 -25.68 -43.31 65.19
CA ALA A 187 -26.24 -41.95 65.36
C ALA A 187 -25.11 -40.94 64.98
N GLY A 188 -25.44 -39.68 64.64
CA GLY A 188 -24.52 -38.52 64.57
C GLY A 188 -24.82 -37.59 63.38
N GLN A 189 -25.63 -36.52 63.55
CA GLN A 189 -25.27 -35.12 63.89
C GLN A 189 -24.29 -34.46 62.91
N ALA A 190 -24.39 -33.19 62.47
CA ALA A 190 -25.42 -32.16 62.30
C ALA A 190 -24.71 -30.97 61.61
N GLN A 191 -25.49 -30.08 60.94
CA GLN A 191 -25.17 -28.67 60.59
C GLN A 191 -24.05 -28.42 59.54
N GLY A 192 -24.24 -27.64 58.47
CA GLY A 192 -25.22 -26.62 58.12
C GLY A 192 -24.47 -25.34 57.70
N GLY A 193 -24.63 -24.87 56.45
CA GLY A 193 -24.07 -23.56 56.04
C GLY A 193 -23.89 -23.30 54.54
N ALA A 194 -25.00 -23.03 53.84
CA ALA A 194 -25.17 -22.15 52.68
C ALA A 194 -24.20 -22.26 51.47
N THR A 195 -24.62 -23.06 50.48
CA THR A 195 -24.27 -22.92 49.07
C THR A 195 -24.98 -21.72 48.44
N ALA A 196 -24.23 -20.74 47.94
CA ALA A 196 -24.71 -19.77 46.96
C ALA A 196 -24.25 -20.22 45.56
N THR A 197 -24.93 -21.21 44.99
CA THR A 197 -24.81 -21.54 43.56
C THR A 197 -25.66 -20.57 42.77
N ALA A 198 -25.04 -19.53 42.20
CA ALA A 198 -25.65 -18.73 41.15
C ALA A 198 -25.79 -19.60 39.90
N GLN A 199 -26.99 -20.17 39.74
CA GLN A 199 -27.39 -20.97 38.60
C GLN A 199 -27.53 -20.05 37.37
N SER A 200 -26.46 -19.95 36.57
CA SER A 200 -26.51 -19.32 35.25
C SER A 200 -27.23 -20.28 34.29
N GLY A 201 -28.46 -19.93 33.91
CA GLY A 201 -29.19 -20.63 32.86
C GLY A 201 -28.50 -20.51 31.50
N PRO A 202 -28.93 -21.27 30.47
CA PRO A 202 -28.35 -21.19 29.14
C PRO A 202 -28.43 -19.75 28.62
N SER A 203 -27.27 -19.17 28.34
CA SER A 203 -27.17 -17.80 27.85
C SER A 203 -26.68 -17.80 26.42
N SER A 204 -27.43 -17.15 25.54
CA SER A 204 -26.99 -16.83 24.18
C SER A 204 -26.67 -15.35 24.13
N ASN A 205 -25.39 -15.01 23.97
CA ASN A 205 -24.96 -13.63 23.77
C ASN A 205 -24.45 -13.51 22.34
N ARG A 206 -25.12 -12.66 21.55
CA ARG A 206 -24.63 -12.20 20.25
C ARG A 206 -24.17 -10.75 20.38
N HIS A 207 -22.97 -10.48 19.90
CA HIS A 207 -22.44 -9.13 19.80
C HIS A 207 -22.04 -8.87 18.36
N ASP A 208 -22.70 -7.92 17.72
CA ASP A 208 -22.39 -7.45 16.38
C ASP A 208 -21.88 -6.00 16.49
N SER A 209 -20.71 -5.72 15.93
CA SER A 209 -20.13 -4.37 15.90
C SER A 209 -19.64 -4.05 14.50
N THR A 210 -20.02 -2.87 14.01
CA THR A 210 -19.57 -2.33 12.72
C THR A 210 -18.88 -0.99 12.97
N THR A 211 -17.62 -0.88 12.54
CA THR A 211 -16.85 0.37 12.54
C THR A 211 -16.53 0.75 11.09
N ASN A 212 -16.87 1.97 10.67
CA ASN A 212 -16.61 2.51 9.32
C ASN A 212 -15.58 3.63 9.37
#